data_AF-A0A4R0IBU4-F1
#
_entry.id   AF-A0A4R0IBU4-F1
#
_cell.length_a   1.000
_cell.length_b   1.000
_cell.length_c   1.000
_cell.angle_alpha   90.00
_cell.angle_beta   90.00
_cell.angle_gamma   90.00
#
_symmetry.space_group_name_H-M   'P 1'
#
loop_
_entity.id
_entity.type
_entity.pdbx_description
1 polymer ?
#
loop_
_entity_poly.entity_id
_entity_poly.type
_entity_poly.pdbx_seq_one_letter_code
_entity_poly.pdbx_strand_id
1 'polypeptide(L)' 'MDDPIPAERAAPGEYFLAAESVHLGLRFFYRDSVYEVVEEPSRLGAAWYANVEIIEGGKPGARFKAMLHTGKRVK' A
#
# COMPACT_ATOMS: atom_id res chain seq x y z
N MET A 1 -15.37 6.62 4.13
CA MET A 1 -14.03 6.31 3.58
C MET A 1 -13.15 6.14 4.78
N ASP A 2 -12.44 5.03 4.88
CA ASP A 2 -11.53 4.79 6.00
C ASP A 2 -10.28 5.66 5.85
N ASP A 3 -9.75 6.13 6.97
CA ASP A 3 -8.53 6.94 7.01
C ASP A 3 -7.35 6.13 6.47
N PRO A 4 -6.43 6.76 5.71
CA PRO A 4 -5.26 6.05 5.19
C PRO A 4 -4.39 5.52 6.34
N ILE A 5 -3.99 4.26 6.24
CA ILE A 5 -3.14 3.62 7.27
C ILE A 5 -1.67 3.93 7.06
N PRO A 6 -0.84 3.95 8.12
CA PRO A 6 0.59 4.16 7.98
C PRO A 6 1.27 2.98 7.27
N ALA A 7 2.24 3.31 6.42
CA ALA A 7 3.12 2.35 5.76
C ALA A 7 4.60 2.70 5.93
N GLU A 8 5.46 1.68 5.95
CA GLU A 8 6.92 1.82 5.81
C GLU A 8 7.37 1.22 4.48
N ARG A 9 8.28 1.90 3.78
CA ARG A 9 8.86 1.38 2.54
C ARG A 9 10.10 0.53 2.85
N ALA A 10 10.09 -0.74 2.42
CA ALA A 10 11.24 -1.63 2.54
C ALA A 10 12.19 -1.53 1.34
N ALA A 11 11.64 -1.49 0.13
CA ALA A 11 12.35 -1.31 -1.14
C ALA A 11 11.47 -0.48 -2.10
N PRO A 12 12.00 0.01 -3.24
CA PRO A 12 11.16 0.65 -4.25
C PRO A 12 10.01 -0.28 -4.69
N GLY A 13 8.77 0.14 -4.44
CA GLY A 13 7.58 -0.67 -4.73
C GLY A 13 7.22 -1.70 -3.66
N GLU A 14 7.92 -1.77 -2.53
CA GLU A 14 7.64 -2.73 -1.46
C GLU A 14 7.36 -2.01 -0.12
N TYR A 15 6.20 -2.30 0.48
CA TYR A 15 5.70 -1.61 1.67
C TYR A 15 5.23 -2.59 2.75
N PHE A 16 5.43 -2.21 4.02
CA PHE A 16 4.83 -2.83 5.20
C PHE A 16 3.70 -1.94 5.68
N LEU A 17 2.50 -2.50 5.76
CA LEU A 17 1.28 -1.79 6.12
C LEU A 17 0.85 -2.15 7.55
N ALA A 18 0.41 -1.15 8.31
CA ALA A 18 -0.25 -1.37 9.59
C ALA A 18 -1.70 -1.87 9.41
N ALA A 19 -1.88 -2.96 8.67
CA ALA A 19 -3.16 -3.62 8.41
C ALA A 19 -3.07 -5.14 8.64
N GLU A 20 -4.23 -5.76 8.81
CA GLU A 20 -4.38 -7.22 8.89
C GLU A 20 -4.53 -7.87 7.50
N SER A 21 -5.06 -7.13 6.52
CA SER A 21 -5.29 -7.61 5.15
C SER A 21 -5.15 -6.49 4.14
N VAL A 22 -5.02 -6.85 2.85
CA VAL A 22 -5.04 -5.92 1.72
C VAL A 22 -6.28 -6.22 0.90
N HIS A 23 -7.04 -5.18 0.54
CA HIS A 23 -8.26 -5.27 -0.26
C HIS A 23 -8.35 -4.08 -1.22
N LEU A 24 -9.19 -4.20 -2.25
CA LEU A 24 -9.50 -3.11 -3.17
C LEU A 24 -10.03 -1.89 -2.41
N GLY A 25 -9.48 -0.71 -2.71
CA GLY A 25 -9.81 0.55 -2.04
C GLY A 25 -9.04 0.79 -0.74
N LEU A 26 -8.18 -0.13 -0.29
CA LEU A 26 -7.32 0.11 0.86
C LEU A 26 -6.41 1.31 0.58
N ARG A 27 -6.43 2.28 1.49
CA ARG A 27 -5.57 3.47 1.43
C ARG A 27 -4.47 3.39 2.46
N PHE A 28 -3.25 3.73 2.05
CA PHE A 28 -2.11 3.85 2.96
C PHE A 28 -1.29 5.09 2.64
N PHE A 29 -0.64 5.66 3.64
CA PHE A 29 0.26 6.80 3.47
C PHE A 29 1.70 6.41 3.77
N TYR A 30 2.61 6.95 2.97
CA TYR A 30 4.05 6.88 3.21
C TYR A 30 4.67 8.24 2.89
N ARG A 31 5.30 8.85 3.89
CA ARG A 31 5.76 10.25 3.84
C ARG A 31 4.59 11.18 3.49
N ASP A 32 4.77 12.04 2.49
CA ASP A 32 3.81 13.07 2.07
C ASP A 32 2.91 12.58 0.92
N SER A 33 2.62 11.28 0.83
CA SER A 33 1.81 10.72 -0.26
C SER A 33 0.85 9.66 0.25
N VAL A 34 -0.35 9.68 -0.31
CA VAL A 34 -1.40 8.68 -0.06
C VAL A 34 -1.56 7.83 -1.30
N TYR A 35 -1.63 6.53 -1.09
CA TYR A 35 -1.75 5.50 -2.11
C TYR A 35 -3.06 4.75 -1.90
N GLU A 36 -3.72 4.36 -2.98
CA GLU A 36 -4.93 3.53 -2.95
C GLU A 36 -4.69 2.26 -3.76
N VAL A 37 -5.12 1.11 -3.25
CA VAL A 37 -5.20 -0.14 -4.03
C VAL A 37 -6.37 -0.02 -5.00
N VAL A 38 -6.09 0.00 -6.30
CA VAL A 38 -7.09 0.29 -7.35
C VAL A 38 -7.55 -0.93 -8.15
N GLU A 39 -6.97 -2.11 -7.87
CA GLU A 39 -7.40 -3.39 -8.43
C GLU A 39 -7.37 -4.48 -7.35
N GLU A 40 -8.07 -5.59 -7.60
CA GLU A 40 -8.12 -6.71 -6.66
C GLU A 40 -6.70 -7.23 -6.37
N PRO A 41 -6.23 -7.19 -5.11
CA PRO A 41 -4.89 -7.61 -4.77
C PRO A 41 -4.80 -9.14 -4.78
N SER A 42 -3.67 -9.65 -5.25
CA SER A 42 -3.39 -11.10 -5.26
C SER A 42 -2.41 -11.47 -4.15
N ARG A 43 -2.67 -12.57 -3.44
CA ARG A 43 -1.80 -13.03 -2.35
C ARG A 43 -0.82 -14.07 -2.87
N LEU A 44 0.47 -13.87 -2.60
CA LEU A 44 1.53 -14.83 -2.89
C LEU A 44 2.41 -15.01 -1.64
N GLY A 45 2.20 -16.12 -0.94
CA GLY A 45 2.84 -16.38 0.34
C GLY A 45 2.40 -15.37 1.41
N ALA A 46 3.38 -14.70 2.02
CA ALA A 46 3.16 -13.71 3.08
C ALA A 46 2.86 -12.30 2.54
N ALA A 47 3.08 -12.06 1.24
CA ALA A 47 2.93 -10.76 0.61
C ALA A 47 1.66 -10.68 -0.26
N TRP A 48 1.22 -9.46 -0.49
CA TRP A 48 0.18 -9.09 -1.43
C TRP A 48 0.79 -8.35 -2.61
N TYR A 49 0.37 -8.67 -3.82
CA TYR A 49 0.71 -7.94 -5.02
C TYR A 49 -0.52 -7.14 -5.45
N ALA A 50 -0.37 -5.82 -5.48
CA ALA A 50 -1.46 -4.90 -5.75
C ALA A 50 -1.05 -3.84 -6.78
N ASN A 51 -1.98 -3.42 -7.63
CA ASN A 51 -1.83 -2.17 -8.36
C ASN A 51 -2.26 -1.02 -7.45
N VAL A 52 -1.38 -0.04 -7.27
CA VAL A 52 -1.63 1.12 -6.43
C VAL A 52 -1.56 2.40 -7.23
N GLU A 53 -2.40 3.36 -6.88
CA GLU A 53 -2.43 4.70 -7.45
C GLU A 53 -2.08 5.74 -6.37
N ILE A 54 -1.26 6.73 -6.72
CA ILE A 54 -1.04 7.88 -5.85
C ILE A 54 -2.28 8.78 -5.96
N ILE A 55 -3.05 8.91 -4.89
CA ILE A 55 -4.25 9.77 -4.86
C ILE A 55 -3.95 11.17 -4.31
N GLU A 56 -2.92 11.30 -3.47
CA GLU A 56 -2.45 12.58 -2.93
C GLU A 56 -0.91 12.59 -2.84
N GLY A 57 -0.28 13.76 -2.98
CA GLY A 57 1.17 13.95 -2.85
C GLY A 57 1.88 14.31 -4.15
N GLY A 58 3.13 13.87 -4.32
CA GLY A 58 4.05 14.44 -5.33
C GLY A 58 3.71 14.17 -6.80
N LYS A 59 2.94 13.11 -7.11
CA LYS A 59 2.49 12.77 -8.48
C LYS A 59 1.12 12.06 -8.47
N PRO A 60 0.01 12.75 -8.19
CA PRO A 60 -1.31 12.14 -8.20
C PRO A 60 -1.65 11.55 -9.58
N GLY A 61 -2.33 10.40 -9.61
CA GLY A 61 -2.68 9.65 -10.83
C GLY A 61 -1.61 8.65 -11.29
N ALA A 62 -0.41 8.66 -10.71
CA ALA A 62 0.61 7.68 -11.07
C ALA A 62 0.26 6.28 -10.52
N ARG A 63 0.29 5.28 -11.40
CA ARG A 63 0.00 3.87 -11.08
C ARG A 63 1.23 2.99 -11.18
N PHE A 64 1.36 2.05 -10.26
CA PHE A 64 2.43 1.04 -10.29
C PHE A 64 2.04 -0.21 -9.50
N LYS A 65 2.75 -1.32 -9.78
CA LYS A 65 2.63 -2.55 -8.99
C LYS A 65 3.44 -2.43 -7.70
N ALA A 66 2.81 -2.76 -6.58
CA ALA A 66 3.44 -2.79 -5.27
C ALA A 66 3.36 -4.19 -4.64
N MET A 67 4.40 -4.54 -3.90
CA MET A 67 4.39 -5.64 -2.95
C MET A 67 4.05 -5.08 -1.56
N LEU A 68 2.98 -5.57 -0.96
CA LEU A 68 2.42 -5.09 0.29
C LEU A 68 2.45 -6.21 1.33
N HIS A 69 3.10 -5.97 2.45
CA HIS A 69 3.16 -6.87 3.59
C HIS A 69 2.23 -6.35 4.69
N THR A 70 1.48 -7.24 5.34
CA THR A 70 0.59 -6.89 6.44
C THR A 70 1.23 -7.25 7.78
N GLY A 71 0.95 -6.47 8.81
CA GLY A 71 1.45 -6.67 10.18
C GLY A 71 2.54 -5.68 10.58
N LYS A 72 2.67 -5.43 11.89
CA LYS A 72 3.74 -4.58 12.42
C LYS A 72 5.09 -5.25 12.15
N ARG A 73 5.97 -4.54 11.46
CA ARG A 73 7.41 -4.80 11.52
C ARG A 73 7.83 -4.52 12.96
N VAL A 74 7.85 -5.56 13.80
CA VAL A 74 8.36 -5.46 15.17
C VAL A 74 9.83 -5.14 15.04
N LYS A 75 10.21 -3.91 15.39
CA LYS A 75 11.60 -3.57 15.70
C LYS A 75 11.81 -3.72 17.19
#